data_AF-A0A5S5CWW9-F1
#
_entry.id   AF-A0A5S5CWW9-F1
#
_cell.length_a   1.000
_cell.length_b   1.000
_cell.length_c   1.000
_cell.angle_alpha   90.00
_cell.angle_beta   90.00
_cell.angle_gamma   90.00
#
_symmetry.space_group_name_H-M   'P 1'
#
loop_
_entity.id
_entity.type
_entity.pdbx_description
1 polymer ?
#
loop_
_entity_poly.entity_id
_entity_poly.type
_entity_poly.pdbx_seq_one_letter_code
_entity_poly.pdbx_strand_id
1 'polypeptide(L)'
;MLAVLAALVAVPVLVLGTAGPARAHATLIGTAPAEGAVLTAAPDRAVFTFDEPVVEVPGGVQVFDARGRAIESSAAVGGAELLVTLPGSVGEGTLVVVWRVVSEDGHPLNGSLSFSVGAASTDIARPPAAAAGAAQAPPALSLVRWGGYAGLFLATGLVGFAALFLPPSANRARRRIATVARAGAVVTALAWLAVLPLTASYRVGAGASLFPGRTGWSSLSAAEHSVTAAVVVGVVAAVALLGRGRSGGRLALTVAVVAAGAPAWTGHTRAASPEVLAVGVDVLHLLAGSVWFGGLVGLALTLPELAGRGTGAAEVLARFSGVAAGILAVLVVTGSVLAWRFVGSWDGLTGTGYGQLLLLKIGVAALAVGIAAWNRFRLLPRVRRASREPARRSGARLVTRSVAAEAAVLVAVVLVTGFLVDRSPEGSVARAASAGTGGGGVQTVRLEDVVVRAALSPQAVGPNTLTIEVADPTGGPAGTVQSLSARVSSEELDLGTVPLAFAAAGRYTASVVLPAAGAWRVQVSLRFGEFESSLATAEFTVAAG
;
A
#
# COMPACT_ATOMS: atom_id res chain seq x y z
N MET A 1 -5.69 0.78 -36.02
CA MET A 1 -4.63 1.41 -35.19
C MET A 1 -5.18 2.62 -34.46
N LEU A 2 -5.77 3.59 -35.18
CA LEU A 2 -6.51 4.72 -34.59
C LEU A 2 -7.61 4.29 -33.62
N ALA A 3 -8.42 3.28 -33.93
CA ALA A 3 -9.48 2.82 -33.02
C ALA A 3 -8.95 2.17 -31.71
N VAL A 4 -7.80 1.49 -31.74
CA VAL A 4 -7.20 0.86 -30.55
C VAL A 4 -6.48 1.90 -29.69
N LEU A 5 -5.75 2.83 -30.32
CA LEU A 5 -5.14 3.96 -29.63
C LEU A 5 -6.19 4.92 -29.06
N ALA A 6 -7.27 5.19 -29.80
CA ALA A 6 -8.40 5.98 -29.33
C ALA A 6 -9.14 5.28 -28.19
N ALA A 7 -9.33 3.96 -28.24
CA ALA A 7 -9.91 3.21 -27.11
C ALA A 7 -9.00 3.18 -25.87
N LEU A 8 -7.68 3.08 -26.06
CA LEU A 8 -6.68 3.14 -24.97
C LEU A 8 -6.65 4.50 -24.27
N VAL A 9 -7.08 5.59 -24.93
CA VAL A 9 -7.12 6.95 -24.37
C VAL A 9 -8.53 7.34 -23.90
N ALA A 10 -9.56 7.04 -24.68
CA ALA A 10 -10.93 7.47 -24.40
C ALA A 10 -11.58 6.70 -23.24
N VAL A 11 -11.26 5.41 -23.07
CA VAL A 11 -11.87 4.60 -22.00
C VAL A 11 -11.36 5.01 -20.61
N PRO A 12 -10.05 5.25 -20.39
CA PRO A 12 -9.59 5.87 -19.15
C PRO A 12 -10.29 7.22 -18.90
N VAL A 13 -10.29 8.13 -19.88
CA VAL A 13 -10.90 9.47 -19.73
C VAL A 13 -12.39 9.41 -19.32
N LEU A 14 -13.15 8.46 -19.86
CA LEU A 14 -14.57 8.31 -19.52
C LEU A 14 -14.79 7.77 -18.10
N VAL A 15 -13.90 6.88 -17.61
CA VAL A 15 -14.02 6.25 -16.28
C VAL A 15 -13.44 7.14 -15.17
N LEU A 16 -12.49 8.01 -15.49
CA LEU A 16 -11.90 8.97 -14.55
C LEU A 16 -12.90 10.03 -14.06
N GLY A 17 -14.02 10.25 -14.78
CA GLY A 17 -15.02 11.27 -14.45
C GLY A 17 -16.04 10.89 -13.37
N THR A 18 -16.11 9.64 -12.92
CA THR A 18 -17.15 9.17 -11.98
C THR A 18 -16.60 8.48 -10.72
N ALA A 19 -15.29 8.42 -10.53
CA ALA A 19 -14.67 7.71 -9.41
C ALA A 19 -13.90 8.69 -8.51
N GLY A 20 -14.39 8.88 -7.28
CA GLY A 20 -13.65 9.59 -6.23
C GLY A 20 -12.41 8.81 -5.77
N PRO A 21 -11.44 9.49 -5.12
CA PRO A 21 -10.28 8.83 -4.51
C PRO A 21 -10.74 7.76 -3.52
N ALA A 22 -10.17 6.57 -3.60
CA ALA A 22 -10.23 5.58 -2.54
C ALA A 22 -9.11 5.89 -1.56
N ARG A 23 -9.48 6.38 -0.37
CA ARG A 23 -8.57 6.40 0.77
C ARG A 23 -8.39 4.97 1.25
N ALA A 24 -7.19 4.66 1.71
CA ALA A 24 -6.81 3.29 1.96
C ALA A 24 -6.05 3.14 3.27
N HIS A 25 -6.05 4.13 4.17
CA HIS A 25 -5.37 4.08 5.46
C HIS A 25 -6.17 4.94 6.44
N ALA A 26 -6.68 4.33 7.51
CA ALA A 26 -7.42 5.08 8.51
C ALA A 26 -6.49 6.06 9.25
N THR A 27 -6.94 7.29 9.43
CA THR A 27 -6.26 8.33 10.19
C THR A 27 -7.08 8.63 11.44
N LEU A 28 -6.41 8.74 12.60
CA LEU A 28 -7.06 9.19 13.82
C LEU A 28 -7.43 10.67 13.69
N ILE A 29 -8.73 10.98 13.73
CA ILE A 29 -9.26 12.34 13.55
C ILE A 29 -9.76 12.97 14.86
N GLY A 30 -9.95 12.18 15.92
CA GLY A 30 -10.35 12.71 17.22
C GLY A 30 -10.29 11.69 18.35
N THR A 31 -10.23 12.21 19.58
CA THR A 31 -10.33 11.41 20.81
C THR A 31 -11.23 12.09 21.84
N ALA A 32 -11.92 11.29 22.64
CA ALA A 32 -12.67 11.71 23.81
C ALA A 32 -12.36 10.72 24.96
N PRO A 33 -11.56 11.09 25.98
CA PRO A 33 -11.02 12.43 26.25
C PRO A 33 -10.04 12.92 25.19
N ALA A 34 -9.91 14.25 25.09
CA ALA A 34 -8.85 14.85 24.28
C ALA A 34 -7.48 14.52 24.89
N GLU A 35 -6.44 14.48 24.06
CA GLU A 35 -5.05 14.39 24.53
C GLU A 35 -4.77 15.44 25.62
N GLY A 36 -4.04 15.07 26.66
CA GLY A 36 -3.69 15.94 27.78
C GLY A 36 -4.87 16.45 28.62
N ALA A 37 -6.11 16.00 28.38
CA ALA A 37 -7.27 16.48 29.12
C ALA A 37 -7.15 16.14 30.61
N VAL A 38 -7.50 17.09 31.49
CA VAL A 38 -7.61 16.87 32.92
C VAL A 38 -9.08 16.83 33.31
N LEU A 39 -9.54 15.66 33.72
CA LEU A 39 -10.94 15.38 34.04
C LEU A 39 -11.17 15.42 35.55
N THR A 40 -12.30 15.94 35.99
CA THR A 40 -12.67 15.93 37.42
C THR A 40 -13.01 14.55 37.94
N ALA A 41 -13.46 13.65 37.07
CA ALA A 41 -13.74 12.26 37.37
C ALA A 41 -13.31 11.39 36.19
N ALA A 42 -13.00 10.13 36.45
CA ALA A 42 -12.66 9.20 35.41
C ALA A 42 -13.85 8.92 34.48
N PRO A 43 -13.64 8.84 33.16
CA PRO A 43 -14.69 8.47 32.24
C PRO A 43 -14.87 6.94 32.24
N ASP A 44 -16.09 6.47 32.01
CA ASP A 44 -16.37 5.03 31.83
C ASP A 44 -15.68 4.48 30.56
N ARG A 45 -15.44 5.36 29.58
CA ARG A 45 -14.85 5.00 28.28
C ARG A 45 -14.00 6.12 27.69
N ALA A 46 -12.93 5.73 27.00
CA ALA A 46 -12.22 6.58 26.04
C ALA A 46 -12.58 6.14 24.62
N VAL A 47 -12.85 7.11 23.74
CA VAL A 47 -13.28 6.91 22.35
C VAL A 47 -12.25 7.51 21.42
N PHE A 48 -11.87 6.76 20.40
CA PHE A 48 -10.96 7.17 19.33
C PHE A 48 -11.73 7.09 18.02
N THR A 49 -11.78 8.19 17.27
CA THR A 49 -12.52 8.28 16.01
C THR A 49 -11.54 8.36 14.86
N PHE A 50 -11.73 7.49 13.86
CA PHE A 50 -10.97 7.44 12.62
C PHE A 50 -11.82 7.94 11.44
N ASP A 51 -11.19 8.30 10.33
CA ASP A 51 -11.89 8.65 9.09
C ASP A 51 -12.31 7.43 8.25
N GLU A 52 -11.82 6.23 8.60
CA GLU A 52 -12.18 4.96 7.99
C GLU A 52 -12.43 3.88 9.06
N PRO A 53 -13.20 2.82 8.73
CA PRO A 53 -13.33 1.65 9.59
C PRO A 53 -11.97 1.03 9.95
N VAL A 54 -11.85 0.61 11.21
CA VAL A 54 -10.69 -0.13 11.72
C VAL A 54 -11.12 -1.51 12.22
N VAL A 55 -10.14 -2.36 12.49
CA VAL A 55 -10.30 -3.71 13.04
C VAL A 55 -9.46 -3.80 14.30
N GLU A 56 -10.05 -4.37 15.35
CA GLU A 56 -9.38 -4.57 16.62
C GLU A 56 -8.22 -5.56 16.49
N VAL A 57 -7.09 -5.24 17.13
CA VAL A 57 -6.00 -6.19 17.34
C VAL A 57 -6.14 -6.77 18.75
N PRO A 58 -6.29 -8.10 18.92
CA PRO A 58 -6.37 -8.70 20.24
C PRO A 58 -5.14 -8.36 21.10
N GLY A 59 -5.37 -7.72 22.25
CA GLY A 59 -4.30 -7.23 23.13
C GLY A 59 -3.55 -6.00 22.60
N GLY A 60 -4.03 -5.37 21.53
CA GLY A 60 -3.47 -4.18 20.92
C GLY A 60 -3.78 -2.89 21.68
N VAL A 61 -4.74 -2.91 22.60
CA VAL A 61 -5.06 -1.77 23.48
C VAL A 61 -4.70 -2.10 24.91
N GLN A 62 -3.94 -1.22 25.53
CA GLN A 62 -3.49 -1.35 26.92
C GLN A 62 -3.53 0.02 27.59
N VAL A 63 -3.99 0.05 28.84
CA VAL A 63 -4.05 1.27 29.65
C VAL A 63 -3.05 1.17 30.79
N PHE A 64 -2.31 2.24 31.03
CA PHE A 64 -1.30 2.33 32.08
C PHE A 64 -1.56 3.53 32.99
N ASP A 65 -1.23 3.40 34.27
CA ASP A 65 -1.14 4.54 35.18
C ASP A 65 0.17 5.31 34.99
N ALA A 66 0.31 6.47 35.67
CA ALA A 66 1.50 7.30 35.61
C ALA A 66 2.79 6.59 36.07
N ARG A 67 2.69 5.47 36.79
CA ARG A 67 3.84 4.65 37.22
C ARG A 67 4.14 3.51 36.24
N GLY A 68 3.42 3.43 35.12
CA GLY A 68 3.58 2.40 34.09
C GLY A 68 2.94 1.06 34.47
N ARG A 69 2.08 1.03 35.50
CA ARG A 69 1.36 -0.19 35.88
C ARG A 69 0.14 -0.34 35.00
N ALA A 70 -0.05 -1.55 34.45
CA ALA A 70 -1.21 -1.86 33.63
C ALA A 70 -2.50 -1.78 34.45
N ILE A 71 -3.52 -1.18 33.85
CA ILE A 71 -4.87 -1.08 34.36
C ILE A 71 -5.74 -2.02 33.54
N GLU A 72 -6.57 -2.80 34.24
CA GLU A 72 -7.54 -3.65 33.58
C GLU A 72 -8.47 -2.81 32.70
N SER A 73 -8.56 -3.16 31.43
CA SER A 73 -9.33 -2.44 30.44
C SER A 73 -9.77 -3.42 29.35
N SER A 74 -10.84 -3.05 28.64
CA SER A 74 -11.27 -3.78 27.44
C SER A 74 -11.43 -2.81 26.29
N ALA A 75 -11.22 -3.30 25.08
CA ALA A 75 -11.40 -2.54 23.87
C ALA A 75 -12.44 -3.23 22.99
N ALA A 76 -13.14 -2.42 22.18
CA ALA A 76 -14.01 -2.90 21.13
C ALA A 76 -13.97 -1.90 19.98
N VAL A 77 -14.05 -2.40 18.76
CA VAL A 77 -14.14 -1.57 17.56
C VAL A 77 -15.55 -1.64 16.97
N GLY A 78 -16.13 -0.47 16.69
CA GLY A 78 -17.42 -0.31 16.02
C GLY A 78 -17.27 0.58 14.79
N GLY A 79 -17.02 0.00 13.62
CA GLY A 79 -16.78 0.76 12.40
C GLY A 79 -15.50 1.60 12.50
N ALA A 80 -15.63 2.92 12.43
CA ALA A 80 -14.52 3.87 12.52
C ALA A 80 -14.22 4.34 13.96
N GLU A 81 -14.84 3.72 14.97
CA GLU A 81 -14.59 4.07 16.38
C GLU A 81 -13.94 2.91 17.14
N LEU A 82 -12.87 3.22 17.88
CA LEU A 82 -12.30 2.35 18.90
C LEU A 82 -12.77 2.84 20.28
N LEU A 83 -13.47 1.98 21.01
CA LEU A 83 -13.96 2.24 22.37
C LEU A 83 -13.10 1.47 23.37
N VAL A 84 -12.51 2.19 24.32
CA VAL A 84 -11.70 1.64 25.42
C VAL A 84 -12.48 1.81 26.71
N THR A 85 -12.99 0.71 27.26
CA THR A 85 -13.75 0.71 28.51
C THR A 85 -12.78 0.63 29.68
N LEU A 86 -12.94 1.59 30.60
CA LEU A 86 -12.15 1.70 31.83
C LEU A 86 -12.95 1.15 33.01
N PRO A 87 -12.28 0.69 34.08
CA PRO A 87 -12.98 0.30 35.29
C PRO A 87 -13.53 1.54 35.99
N GLY A 88 -14.67 1.41 36.68
CA GLY A 88 -15.35 2.54 37.34
C GLY A 88 -14.54 3.24 38.44
N SER A 89 -13.38 2.69 38.83
CA SER A 89 -12.43 3.32 39.75
C SER A 89 -10.99 3.22 39.21
N VAL A 90 -10.63 4.14 38.34
CA VAL A 90 -9.23 4.47 38.02
C VAL A 90 -8.75 5.53 39.02
N GLY A 91 -7.60 5.32 39.65
CA GLY A 91 -7.05 6.27 40.62
C GLY A 91 -6.75 7.65 40.02
N GLU A 92 -6.56 8.66 40.87
CA GLU A 92 -6.13 9.99 40.42
C GLU A 92 -4.73 9.95 39.78
N GLY A 93 -4.50 10.83 38.82
CA GLY A 93 -3.25 10.96 38.08
C GLY A 93 -3.40 10.76 36.58
N THR A 94 -2.27 10.72 35.88
CA THR A 94 -2.23 10.54 34.42
C THR A 94 -2.39 9.07 34.04
N LEU A 95 -3.24 8.83 33.05
CA LEU A 95 -3.47 7.58 32.36
C LEU A 95 -2.88 7.66 30.95
N VAL A 96 -2.27 6.57 30.49
CA VAL A 96 -1.74 6.43 29.14
C VAL A 96 -2.39 5.22 28.48
N VAL A 97 -3.17 5.47 27.43
CA VAL A 97 -3.79 4.46 26.58
C VAL A 97 -2.88 4.22 25.38
N VAL A 98 -2.21 3.08 25.32
CA VAL A 98 -1.49 2.64 24.11
C VAL A 98 -2.45 1.81 23.28
N TRP A 99 -2.53 2.11 21.99
CA TRP A 99 -3.46 1.42 21.09
C TRP A 99 -2.79 0.97 19.80
N ARG A 100 -3.30 -0.14 19.28
CA ARG A 100 -2.96 -0.72 17.99
C ARG A 100 -4.24 -1.28 17.36
N VAL A 101 -4.53 -0.83 16.16
CA VAL A 101 -5.67 -1.28 15.34
C VAL A 101 -5.17 -1.60 13.93
N VAL A 102 -5.98 -2.24 13.10
CA VAL A 102 -5.67 -2.48 11.68
C VAL A 102 -6.69 -1.73 10.84
N SER A 103 -6.28 -0.90 9.89
CA SER A 103 -7.22 -0.34 8.91
C SER A 103 -7.80 -1.45 8.02
N GLU A 104 -8.94 -1.20 7.39
CA GLU A 104 -9.62 -2.17 6.50
C GLU A 104 -8.71 -2.74 5.40
N ASP A 105 -7.73 -1.93 5.04
CA ASP A 105 -6.70 -2.15 4.04
C ASP A 105 -5.66 -3.23 4.45
N GLY A 106 -5.61 -3.57 5.75
CA GLY A 106 -4.76 -4.60 6.33
C GLY A 106 -3.50 -4.10 7.04
N HIS A 107 -3.26 -2.78 7.08
CA HIS A 107 -2.10 -2.17 7.73
C HIS A 107 -2.38 -1.83 9.21
N PRO A 108 -1.48 -2.22 10.14
CA PRO A 108 -1.59 -1.83 11.53
C PRO A 108 -1.25 -0.34 11.72
N LEU A 109 -2.09 0.33 12.48
CA LEU A 109 -1.93 1.68 13.01
C LEU A 109 -1.66 1.56 14.51
N ASN A 110 -0.82 2.44 15.03
CA ASN A 110 -0.54 2.48 16.46
C ASN A 110 -0.33 3.91 16.95
N GLY A 111 -0.59 4.12 18.23
CA GLY A 111 -0.39 5.40 18.88
C GLY A 111 -0.61 5.32 20.38
N SER A 112 -0.64 6.47 21.02
CA SER A 112 -0.94 6.61 22.43
C SER A 112 -1.82 7.83 22.67
N LEU A 113 -2.67 7.76 23.70
CA LEU A 113 -3.44 8.88 24.24
C LEU A 113 -3.09 9.04 25.72
N SER A 114 -2.75 10.25 26.15
CA SER A 114 -2.60 10.56 27.58
C SER A 114 -3.70 11.48 28.06
N PHE A 115 -4.27 11.23 29.24
CA PHE A 115 -5.20 12.14 29.91
C PHE A 115 -5.11 11.93 31.43
N SER A 116 -5.60 12.87 32.24
CA SER A 116 -5.47 12.84 33.70
C SER A 116 -6.83 12.89 34.39
N VAL A 117 -6.92 12.26 35.55
CA VAL A 117 -8.08 12.32 36.46
C VAL A 117 -7.67 13.05 37.74
N GLY A 118 -8.42 14.09 38.11
CA GLY A 118 -8.12 14.98 39.23
C GLY A 118 -7.01 15.98 38.90
N ALA A 119 -5.77 15.51 38.87
CA ALA A 119 -4.59 16.31 38.58
C ALA A 119 -3.60 15.56 37.68
N ALA A 120 -2.84 16.31 36.87
CA ALA A 120 -1.78 15.75 36.06
C ALA A 120 -0.61 15.26 36.93
N SER A 121 -0.11 14.06 36.64
CA SER A 121 1.09 13.53 37.29
C SER A 121 2.34 14.26 36.80
N THR A 122 3.26 14.58 37.72
CA THR A 122 4.52 15.27 37.41
C THR A 122 5.55 14.35 36.74
N ASP A 123 5.50 13.06 37.05
CA ASP A 123 6.34 12.03 36.46
C ASP A 123 5.44 10.96 35.81
N ILE A 124 5.72 10.65 34.54
CA ILE A 124 5.01 9.62 33.77
C ILE A 124 6.04 8.60 33.29
N ALA A 125 5.91 7.37 33.79
CA ALA A 125 6.73 6.26 33.32
C ALA A 125 6.38 5.92 31.87
N ARG A 126 7.41 5.64 31.06
CA ARG A 126 7.23 5.21 29.66
C ARG A 126 6.53 3.83 29.65
N PRO A 127 5.44 3.66 28.88
CA PRO A 127 4.84 2.35 28.67
C PRO A 127 5.85 1.33 28.09
N PRO A 128 5.69 0.03 28.36
CA PRO A 128 6.58 -1.00 27.81
C PRO A 128 6.67 -0.95 26.27
N ALA A 129 7.89 -1.02 25.72
CA ALA A 129 8.13 -0.93 24.27
C ALA A 129 7.41 -2.03 23.45
N ALA A 130 7.10 -3.17 24.07
CA ALA A 130 6.32 -4.25 23.46
C ALA A 130 4.90 -3.82 23.06
N ALA A 131 4.35 -2.76 23.68
CA ALA A 131 3.03 -2.24 23.36
C ALA A 131 3.01 -1.36 22.09
N ALA A 132 4.16 -0.80 21.67
CA ALA A 132 4.21 0.15 20.56
C ALA A 132 4.27 -0.53 19.17
N GLY A 133 5.02 -1.63 19.03
CA GLY A 133 5.14 -2.41 17.78
C GLY A 133 5.71 -1.64 16.56
N ALA A 134 6.19 -2.35 15.55
CA ALA A 134 6.62 -1.71 14.30
C ALA A 134 5.40 -1.29 13.45
N ALA A 135 5.39 -0.05 12.95
CA ALA A 135 4.34 0.46 12.06
C ALA A 135 4.52 -0.02 10.61
N GLN A 136 5.76 -0.19 10.16
CA GLN A 136 6.07 -0.60 8.78
C GLN A 136 6.12 -2.12 8.62
N ALA A 137 5.64 -2.62 7.48
CA ALA A 137 5.74 -4.02 7.13
C ALA A 137 7.22 -4.46 7.09
N PRO A 138 7.57 -5.62 7.68
CA PRO A 138 8.94 -6.09 7.62
C PRO A 138 9.35 -6.40 6.18
N PRO A 139 10.58 -6.08 5.74
CA PRO A 139 11.04 -6.35 4.36
C PRO A 139 10.89 -7.81 3.93
N ALA A 140 10.96 -8.74 4.88
CA ALA A 140 10.72 -10.16 4.64
C ALA A 140 9.29 -10.44 4.16
N LEU A 141 8.27 -9.78 4.73
CA LEU A 141 6.88 -9.93 4.30
C LEU A 141 6.70 -9.45 2.85
N SER A 142 7.27 -8.29 2.53
CA SER A 142 7.31 -7.74 1.18
C SER A 142 7.93 -8.71 0.19
N LEU A 143 9.13 -9.21 0.48
CA LEU A 143 9.85 -10.13 -0.40
C LEU A 143 9.06 -11.43 -0.65
N VAL A 144 8.44 -11.98 0.40
CA VAL A 144 7.61 -13.18 0.30
C VAL A 144 6.35 -12.90 -0.54
N ARG A 145 5.67 -11.77 -0.36
CA ARG A 145 4.52 -11.37 -1.19
C ARG A 145 4.91 -11.25 -2.66
N TRP A 146 6.05 -10.61 -2.96
CA TRP A 146 6.52 -10.45 -4.34
C TRP A 146 6.83 -11.79 -4.99
N GLY A 147 7.54 -12.66 -4.26
CA GLY A 147 7.81 -14.03 -4.71
C GLY A 147 6.51 -14.81 -4.95
N GLY A 148 5.51 -14.63 -4.08
CA GLY A 148 4.20 -15.24 -4.19
C GLY A 148 3.44 -14.82 -5.45
N TYR A 149 3.37 -13.52 -5.74
CA TYR A 149 2.73 -13.01 -6.97
C TYR A 149 3.48 -13.39 -8.24
N ALA A 150 4.82 -13.28 -8.24
CA ALA A 150 5.64 -13.67 -9.39
C ALA A 150 5.50 -15.16 -9.70
N GLY A 151 5.54 -16.02 -8.67
CA GLY A 151 5.28 -17.45 -8.79
C GLY A 151 3.87 -17.74 -9.30
N LEU A 152 2.86 -17.04 -8.77
CA LEU A 152 1.46 -17.24 -9.13
C LEU A 152 1.21 -16.90 -10.60
N PHE A 153 1.69 -15.75 -11.05
CA PHE A 153 1.58 -15.32 -12.46
C PHE A 153 2.36 -16.24 -13.40
N LEU A 154 3.55 -16.69 -12.98
CA LEU A 154 4.32 -17.66 -13.75
C LEU A 154 3.55 -18.96 -13.93
N ALA A 155 3.08 -19.56 -12.84
CA ALA A 155 2.44 -20.87 -12.86
C ALA A 155 1.09 -20.84 -13.59
N THR A 156 0.19 -19.93 -13.20
CA THR A 156 -1.15 -19.83 -13.78
C THR A 156 -1.10 -19.34 -15.23
N GLY A 157 -0.22 -18.39 -15.54
CA GLY A 157 -0.03 -17.91 -16.91
C GLY A 157 0.57 -18.97 -17.84
N LEU A 158 1.50 -19.80 -17.36
CA LEU A 158 2.04 -20.93 -18.13
C LEU A 158 0.99 -22.05 -18.32
N VAL A 159 0.12 -22.29 -17.34
CA VAL A 159 -1.02 -23.21 -17.48
C VAL A 159 -1.95 -22.70 -18.59
N GLY A 160 -2.33 -21.42 -18.52
CA GLY A 160 -3.13 -20.79 -19.56
C GLY A 160 -2.48 -20.84 -20.93
N PHE A 161 -1.17 -20.58 -21.01
CA PHE A 161 -0.43 -20.64 -22.25
C PHE A 161 -0.43 -22.05 -22.87
N ALA A 162 -0.17 -23.07 -22.04
CA ALA A 162 -0.16 -24.47 -22.47
C ALA A 162 -1.53 -24.99 -22.91
N ALA A 163 -2.61 -24.46 -22.33
CA ALA A 163 -3.99 -24.83 -22.65
C ALA A 163 -4.50 -24.13 -23.92
N LEU A 164 -4.13 -22.86 -24.12
CA LEU A 164 -4.70 -22.01 -25.18
C LEU A 164 -3.85 -21.94 -26.46
N PHE A 165 -2.52 -21.97 -26.34
CA PHE A 165 -1.64 -21.65 -27.46
C PHE A 165 -0.70 -22.79 -27.88
N LEU A 166 -0.38 -23.72 -26.96
CA LEU A 166 0.60 -24.77 -27.25
C LEU A 166 0.00 -25.88 -28.13
N PRO A 167 0.59 -26.18 -29.31
CA PRO A 167 0.07 -27.23 -30.18
C PRO A 167 0.29 -28.63 -29.57
N PRO A 168 -0.58 -29.62 -29.88
CA PRO A 168 -0.45 -30.99 -29.35
C PRO A 168 0.90 -31.65 -29.66
N SER A 169 1.54 -31.27 -30.76
CA SER A 169 2.82 -31.84 -31.21
C SER A 169 4.05 -31.33 -30.44
N ALA A 170 3.93 -30.26 -29.64
CA ALA A 170 5.05 -29.63 -28.93
C ALA A 170 5.36 -30.30 -27.57
N ASN A 171 5.71 -31.59 -27.60
CA ASN A 171 5.90 -32.41 -26.40
C ASN A 171 7.06 -31.96 -25.50
N ARG A 172 8.20 -31.49 -26.07
CA ARG A 172 9.34 -31.03 -25.24
C ARG A 172 9.03 -29.70 -24.56
N ALA A 173 8.44 -28.75 -25.28
CA ALA A 173 7.95 -27.48 -24.76
C ALA A 173 6.91 -27.71 -23.67
N ARG A 174 5.98 -28.66 -23.86
CA ARG A 174 5.00 -29.04 -22.82
C ARG A 174 5.68 -29.49 -21.52
N ARG A 175 6.71 -30.35 -21.60
CA ARG A 175 7.47 -30.80 -20.43
C ARG A 175 8.21 -29.64 -19.76
N ARG A 176 8.88 -28.79 -20.54
CA ARG A 176 9.58 -27.59 -20.02
C ARG A 176 8.62 -26.64 -19.32
N ILE A 177 7.49 -26.32 -19.96
CA ILE A 177 6.43 -25.50 -19.39
C ILE A 177 5.92 -26.12 -18.08
N ALA A 178 5.64 -27.43 -18.07
CA ALA A 178 5.20 -28.10 -16.84
C ALA A 178 6.25 -28.02 -15.72
N THR A 179 7.54 -28.19 -16.03
CA THR A 179 8.62 -28.06 -15.04
C THR A 179 8.70 -26.64 -14.47
N VAL A 180 8.67 -25.61 -15.32
CA VAL A 180 8.74 -24.21 -14.88
C VAL A 180 7.47 -23.81 -14.14
N ALA A 181 6.29 -24.27 -14.58
CA ALA A 181 5.03 -24.04 -13.88
C ALA A 181 5.00 -24.72 -12.51
N ARG A 182 5.59 -25.91 -12.35
CA ARG A 182 5.77 -26.57 -11.04
C ARG A 182 6.70 -25.77 -10.13
N ALA A 183 7.82 -25.27 -10.64
CA ALA A 183 8.70 -24.40 -9.86
C ALA A 183 7.96 -23.13 -9.40
N GLY A 184 7.22 -22.48 -10.31
CA GLY A 184 6.36 -21.34 -9.97
C GLY A 184 5.30 -21.70 -8.93
N ALA A 185 4.65 -22.86 -9.04
CA ALA A 185 3.66 -23.33 -8.07
C ALA A 185 4.26 -23.61 -6.69
N VAL A 186 5.47 -24.18 -6.63
CA VAL A 186 6.19 -24.39 -5.36
C VAL A 186 6.54 -23.05 -4.71
N VAL A 187 7.10 -22.10 -5.48
CA VAL A 187 7.38 -20.75 -4.97
C VAL A 187 6.10 -20.08 -4.47
N THR A 188 5.01 -20.17 -5.24
CA THR A 188 3.69 -19.64 -4.85
C THR A 188 3.22 -20.27 -3.54
N ALA A 189 3.24 -21.60 -3.45
CA ALA A 189 2.73 -22.31 -2.28
C ALA A 189 3.52 -21.96 -1.03
N LEU A 190 4.86 -22.01 -1.09
CA LEU A 190 5.72 -21.65 0.03
C LEU A 190 5.55 -20.19 0.44
N ALA A 191 5.48 -19.28 -0.55
CA ALA A 191 5.30 -17.87 -0.28
C ALA A 191 3.96 -17.58 0.39
N TRP A 192 2.85 -18.04 -0.17
CA TRP A 192 1.51 -17.81 0.39
C TRP A 192 1.31 -18.45 1.76
N LEU A 193 1.90 -19.63 1.99
CA LEU A 193 1.93 -20.25 3.32
C LEU A 193 2.75 -19.45 4.34
N ALA A 194 3.79 -18.72 3.90
CA ALA A 194 4.59 -17.84 4.75
C ALA A 194 3.96 -16.44 4.93
N VAL A 195 3.23 -15.91 3.92
CA VAL A 195 2.52 -14.61 4.03
C VAL A 195 1.55 -14.61 5.19
N LEU A 196 0.83 -15.71 5.41
CA LEU A 196 -0.21 -15.82 6.43
C LEU A 196 0.33 -15.60 7.86
N PRO A 197 1.31 -16.37 8.36
CA PRO A 197 1.90 -16.14 9.69
C PRO A 197 2.69 -14.82 9.77
N LEU A 198 3.35 -14.38 8.69
CA LEU A 198 4.07 -13.09 8.70
C LEU A 198 3.10 -11.90 8.83
N THR A 199 1.95 -11.96 8.16
CA THR A 199 0.90 -10.93 8.27
C THR A 199 0.30 -10.93 9.68
N ALA A 200 0.04 -12.11 10.25
CA ALA A 200 -0.41 -12.24 11.63
C ALA A 200 0.57 -11.62 12.64
N SER A 201 1.87 -11.93 12.50
CA SER A 201 2.92 -11.36 13.36
C SER A 201 3.06 -9.86 13.20
N TYR A 202 2.98 -9.37 11.96
CA TYR A 202 3.04 -7.94 11.65
C TYR A 202 1.88 -7.17 12.31
N ARG A 203 0.65 -7.69 12.24
CA ARG A 203 -0.53 -7.05 12.86
C ARG A 203 -0.42 -6.91 14.36
N VAL A 204 0.15 -7.89 15.05
CA VAL A 204 0.34 -7.84 16.53
C VAL A 204 1.67 -7.21 16.96
N GLY A 205 2.46 -6.67 16.03
CA GLY A 205 3.73 -6.01 16.34
C GLY A 205 4.90 -6.95 16.63
N ALA A 206 4.79 -8.24 16.33
CA ALA A 206 5.84 -9.26 16.53
C ALA A 206 6.89 -9.30 15.39
N GLY A 207 6.88 -8.32 14.48
CA GLY A 207 7.83 -8.22 13.37
C GLY A 207 7.71 -9.37 12.36
N ALA A 208 8.84 -9.87 11.87
CA ALA A 208 8.93 -10.89 10.82
C ALA A 208 8.89 -12.34 11.34
N SER A 209 8.11 -12.62 12.39
CA SER A 209 8.01 -13.97 12.96
C SER A 209 7.09 -14.87 12.13
N LEU A 210 7.49 -16.13 11.94
CA LEU A 210 6.63 -17.19 11.40
C LEU A 210 5.76 -17.86 12.50
N PHE A 211 5.93 -17.45 13.74
CA PHE A 211 5.23 -17.99 14.90
C PHE A 211 4.44 -16.87 15.59
N PRO A 212 3.27 -16.49 15.05
CA PRO A 212 2.49 -15.34 15.53
C PRO A 212 1.80 -15.56 16.89
N GLY A 213 1.85 -16.79 17.43
CA GLY A 213 1.11 -17.17 18.63
C GLY A 213 -0.42 -17.13 18.43
N ARG A 214 -1.17 -17.39 19.49
CA ARG A 214 -2.65 -17.45 19.44
C ARG A 214 -3.26 -16.11 19.03
N THR A 215 -2.77 -14.99 19.58
CA THR A 215 -3.28 -13.64 19.32
C THR A 215 -3.08 -13.23 17.87
N GLY A 216 -1.91 -13.51 17.30
CA GLY A 216 -1.67 -13.22 15.89
C GLY A 216 -2.53 -14.07 14.97
N TRP A 217 -2.72 -15.37 15.23
CA TRP A 217 -3.64 -16.18 14.42
C TRP A 217 -5.09 -15.68 14.48
N SER A 218 -5.56 -15.22 15.64
CA SER A 218 -6.90 -14.63 15.77
C SER A 218 -7.06 -13.26 15.10
N SER A 219 -5.96 -12.57 14.75
CA SER A 219 -6.01 -11.28 14.04
C SER A 219 -6.28 -11.42 12.53
N LEU A 220 -6.34 -12.64 12.02
CA LEU A 220 -6.59 -12.93 10.61
C LEU A 220 -8.07 -13.25 10.39
N SER A 221 -8.62 -12.71 9.31
CA SER A 221 -9.98 -12.96 8.85
C SER A 221 -10.13 -14.33 8.19
N ALA A 222 -11.36 -14.85 8.13
CA ALA A 222 -11.66 -16.07 7.38
C ALA A 222 -11.32 -15.93 5.87
N ALA A 223 -11.42 -14.71 5.31
CA ALA A 223 -11.09 -14.44 3.92
C ALA A 223 -9.61 -14.68 3.61
N GLU A 224 -8.70 -14.29 4.50
CA GLU A 224 -7.25 -14.46 4.32
C GLU A 224 -6.83 -15.94 4.30
N HIS A 225 -7.43 -16.74 5.18
CA HIS A 225 -7.26 -18.19 5.16
C HIS A 225 -7.81 -18.80 3.87
N SER A 226 -9.00 -18.37 3.46
CA SER A 226 -9.68 -18.90 2.26
C SER A 226 -8.94 -18.55 0.98
N VAL A 227 -8.43 -17.32 0.84
CA VAL A 227 -7.63 -16.88 -0.29
C VAL A 227 -6.30 -17.63 -0.34
N THR A 228 -5.61 -17.77 0.79
CA THR A 228 -4.37 -18.57 0.87
C THR A 228 -4.62 -20.01 0.41
N ALA A 229 -5.68 -20.65 0.89
CA ALA A 229 -6.06 -21.99 0.47
C ALA A 229 -6.41 -22.05 -1.03
N ALA A 230 -7.20 -21.11 -1.55
CA ALA A 230 -7.59 -21.04 -2.95
C ALA A 230 -6.37 -20.88 -3.87
N VAL A 231 -5.40 -20.04 -3.50
CA VAL A 231 -4.15 -19.85 -4.24
C VAL A 231 -3.30 -21.12 -4.21
N VAL A 232 -3.02 -21.67 -3.03
CA VAL A 232 -2.12 -22.84 -2.84
C VAL A 232 -2.71 -24.08 -3.50
N VAL A 233 -3.96 -24.43 -3.17
CA VAL A 233 -4.63 -25.60 -3.73
C VAL A 233 -4.87 -25.42 -5.22
N GLY A 234 -5.31 -24.23 -5.63
CA GLY A 234 -5.61 -23.91 -7.02
C GLY A 234 -4.37 -24.01 -7.91
N VAL A 235 -3.23 -23.42 -7.52
CA VAL A 235 -2.01 -23.48 -8.34
C VAL A 235 -1.46 -24.91 -8.45
N VAL A 236 -1.48 -25.67 -7.35
CA VAL A 236 -1.06 -27.07 -7.33
C VAL A 236 -1.96 -27.92 -8.22
N ALA A 237 -3.28 -27.78 -8.09
CA ALA A 237 -4.25 -28.51 -8.90
C ALA A 237 -4.15 -28.15 -10.39
N ALA A 238 -4.06 -26.86 -10.72
CA ALA A 238 -3.91 -26.38 -12.10
C ALA A 238 -2.67 -26.99 -12.78
N VAL A 239 -1.53 -27.01 -12.07
CA VAL A 239 -0.28 -27.59 -12.60
C VAL A 239 -0.33 -29.12 -12.63
N ALA A 240 -0.96 -29.79 -11.66
CA ALA A 240 -1.12 -31.24 -11.65
C ALA A 240 -2.03 -31.75 -12.80
N LEU A 241 -2.99 -30.92 -13.22
CA LEU A 241 -3.86 -31.22 -14.35
C LEU A 241 -3.18 -31.01 -15.72
N LEU A 242 -2.01 -30.35 -15.77
CA LEU A 242 -1.23 -30.21 -16.99
C LEU A 242 -0.82 -31.59 -17.54
N GLY A 243 -1.27 -31.86 -18.77
CA GLY A 243 -0.95 -33.11 -19.48
C GLY A 243 -2.02 -34.19 -19.40
N ARG A 244 -3.12 -33.98 -18.66
CA ARG A 244 -4.26 -34.92 -18.58
C ARG A 244 -5.24 -34.82 -19.76
N GLY A 245 -4.72 -34.64 -20.97
CA GLY A 245 -5.53 -34.49 -22.18
C GLY A 245 -6.32 -33.17 -22.25
N ARG A 246 -7.31 -33.10 -23.16
CA ARG A 246 -8.08 -31.87 -23.44
C ARG A 246 -8.98 -31.45 -22.27
N SER A 247 -9.69 -32.40 -21.67
CA SER A 247 -10.57 -32.12 -20.51
C SER A 247 -9.77 -31.67 -19.30
N GLY A 248 -8.63 -32.32 -19.03
CA GLY A 248 -7.69 -31.89 -18.00
C GLY A 248 -7.13 -30.48 -18.24
N GLY A 249 -6.84 -30.13 -19.49
CA GLY A 249 -6.40 -28.79 -19.87
C GLY A 249 -7.45 -27.70 -19.64
N ARG A 250 -8.74 -27.97 -19.91
CA ARG A 250 -9.84 -27.03 -19.63
C ARG A 250 -10.02 -26.82 -18.13
N LEU A 251 -10.03 -27.90 -17.36
CA LEU A 251 -10.13 -27.81 -15.90
C LEU A 251 -8.93 -27.09 -15.29
N ALA A 252 -7.71 -27.37 -15.79
CA ALA A 252 -6.50 -26.68 -15.37
C ALA A 252 -6.61 -25.16 -15.58
N LEU A 253 -7.15 -24.73 -16.73
CA LEU A 253 -7.37 -23.32 -17.02
C LEU A 253 -8.39 -22.69 -16.07
N THR A 254 -9.53 -23.34 -15.81
CA THR A 254 -10.54 -22.84 -14.87
C THR A 254 -9.96 -22.66 -13.48
N VAL A 255 -9.25 -23.67 -12.97
CA VAL A 255 -8.62 -23.61 -11.64
C VAL A 255 -7.52 -22.55 -11.59
N ALA A 256 -6.74 -22.38 -12.67
CA ALA A 256 -5.72 -21.34 -12.75
C ALA A 256 -6.32 -19.93 -12.72
N VAL A 257 -7.46 -19.70 -13.38
CA VAL A 257 -8.19 -18.42 -13.34
C VAL A 257 -8.67 -18.12 -11.93
N VAL A 258 -9.27 -19.10 -11.24
CA VAL A 258 -9.71 -18.93 -9.84
C VAL A 258 -8.52 -18.60 -8.93
N ALA A 259 -7.42 -19.35 -9.03
CA ALA A 259 -6.22 -19.12 -8.21
C ALA A 259 -5.58 -17.75 -8.46
N ALA A 260 -5.51 -17.31 -9.73
CA ALA A 260 -4.91 -16.02 -10.09
C ALA A 260 -5.78 -14.82 -9.68
N GLY A 261 -7.11 -14.98 -9.66
CA GLY A 261 -8.05 -13.94 -9.21
C GLY A 261 -8.29 -13.90 -7.71
N ALA A 262 -8.00 -14.98 -6.98
CA ALA A 262 -8.24 -15.08 -5.53
C ALA A 262 -7.64 -13.93 -4.69
N PRO A 263 -6.42 -13.41 -4.96
CA PRO A 263 -5.83 -12.35 -4.15
C PRO A 263 -6.66 -11.07 -4.06
N ALA A 264 -7.45 -10.74 -5.09
CA ALA A 264 -8.32 -9.56 -5.12
C ALA A 264 -9.47 -9.60 -4.09
N TRP A 265 -9.71 -10.77 -3.47
CA TRP A 265 -10.71 -10.95 -2.41
C TRP A 265 -10.16 -10.66 -1.00
N THR A 266 -8.95 -10.12 -0.90
CA THR A 266 -8.29 -9.68 0.34
C THR A 266 -7.56 -8.35 0.10
N GLY A 267 -7.45 -7.51 1.13
CA GLY A 267 -6.70 -6.24 1.09
C GLY A 267 -7.48 -5.02 0.57
N HIS A 268 -6.75 -3.92 0.35
CA HIS A 268 -7.21 -2.55 0.04
C HIS A 268 -8.28 -2.42 -1.06
N THR A 269 -8.30 -3.32 -2.04
CA THR A 269 -9.27 -3.25 -3.14
C THR A 269 -10.72 -3.36 -2.63
N ARG A 270 -10.93 -3.99 -1.46
CA ARG A 270 -12.27 -4.17 -0.87
C ARG A 270 -12.79 -2.93 -0.14
N ALA A 271 -11.89 -2.12 0.40
CA ALA A 271 -12.23 -0.86 1.07
C ALA A 271 -12.71 0.22 0.07
N ALA A 272 -12.47 0.04 -1.23
CA ALA A 272 -12.85 1.00 -2.25
C ALA A 272 -14.33 0.85 -2.66
N SER A 273 -15.11 1.93 -2.54
CA SER A 273 -16.54 1.95 -2.92
C SER A 273 -16.78 2.42 -4.36
N PRO A 274 -17.50 1.69 -5.23
CA PRO A 274 -18.19 0.42 -4.97
C PRO A 274 -17.26 -0.80 -4.99
N GLU A 275 -17.36 -1.66 -3.96
CA GLU A 275 -16.50 -2.85 -3.77
C GLU A 275 -16.48 -3.76 -5.01
N VAL A 276 -17.66 -4.06 -5.56
CA VAL A 276 -17.80 -4.98 -6.71
C VAL A 276 -16.99 -4.50 -7.93
N LEU A 277 -16.99 -3.19 -8.18
CA LEU A 277 -16.24 -2.62 -9.29
C LEU A 277 -14.73 -2.70 -9.02
N ALA A 278 -14.30 -2.35 -7.80
CA ALA A 278 -12.90 -2.38 -7.43
C ALA A 278 -12.32 -3.80 -7.50
N VAL A 279 -12.99 -4.76 -6.86
CA VAL A 279 -12.62 -6.19 -6.89
C VAL A 279 -12.63 -6.72 -8.32
N GLY A 280 -13.67 -6.40 -9.11
CA GLY A 280 -13.77 -6.85 -10.50
C GLY A 280 -12.63 -6.32 -11.37
N VAL A 281 -12.27 -5.04 -11.23
CA VAL A 281 -11.16 -4.41 -11.95
C VAL A 281 -9.82 -5.04 -11.56
N ASP A 282 -9.62 -5.32 -10.27
CA ASP A 282 -8.39 -5.94 -9.76
C ASP A 282 -8.26 -7.40 -10.22
N VAL A 283 -9.32 -8.20 -10.14
CA VAL A 283 -9.36 -9.55 -10.72
C VAL A 283 -8.98 -9.51 -12.19
N LEU A 284 -9.58 -8.62 -12.98
CA LEU A 284 -9.25 -8.48 -14.40
C LEU A 284 -7.78 -8.05 -14.62
N HIS A 285 -7.24 -7.16 -13.77
CA HIS A 285 -5.84 -6.75 -13.83
C HIS A 285 -4.88 -7.90 -13.53
N LEU A 286 -5.13 -8.67 -12.45
CA LEU A 286 -4.33 -9.83 -12.05
C LEU A 286 -4.38 -10.94 -13.10
N LEU A 287 -5.55 -11.25 -13.65
CA LEU A 287 -5.71 -12.23 -14.72
C LEU A 287 -4.96 -11.80 -15.99
N ALA A 288 -5.11 -10.54 -16.40
CA ALA A 288 -4.41 -10.00 -17.56
C ALA A 288 -2.89 -10.02 -17.35
N GLY A 289 -2.41 -9.65 -16.16
CA GLY A 289 -1.00 -9.71 -15.78
C GLY A 289 -0.44 -11.13 -15.81
N SER A 290 -1.18 -12.10 -15.27
CA SER A 290 -0.82 -13.52 -15.30
C SER A 290 -0.69 -14.06 -16.74
N VAL A 291 -1.69 -13.82 -17.59
CA VAL A 291 -1.64 -14.30 -18.99
C VAL A 291 -0.53 -13.60 -19.78
N TRP A 292 -0.29 -12.32 -19.54
CA TRP A 292 0.80 -11.58 -20.19
C TRP A 292 2.18 -12.12 -19.81
N PHE A 293 2.44 -12.22 -18.50
CA PHE A 293 3.72 -12.67 -17.94
C PHE A 293 4.01 -14.12 -18.31
N GLY A 294 3.10 -15.05 -17.98
CA GLY A 294 3.27 -16.46 -18.31
C GLY A 294 3.24 -16.74 -19.81
N GLY A 295 2.54 -15.91 -20.59
CA GLY A 295 2.52 -16.00 -22.05
C GLY A 295 3.87 -15.72 -22.70
N LEU A 296 4.60 -14.70 -22.23
CA LEU A 296 5.93 -14.37 -22.75
C LEU A 296 6.98 -15.40 -22.33
N VAL A 297 6.93 -15.89 -21.09
CA VAL A 297 7.77 -17.01 -20.66
C VAL A 297 7.43 -18.26 -21.48
N GLY A 298 6.13 -18.52 -21.71
CA GLY A 298 5.64 -19.62 -22.54
C GLY A 298 6.19 -19.56 -23.97
N LEU A 299 6.18 -18.37 -24.59
CA LEU A 299 6.80 -18.14 -25.89
C LEU A 299 8.30 -18.39 -25.85
N ALA A 300 9.02 -17.84 -24.86
CA ALA A 300 10.47 -18.04 -24.72
C ALA A 300 10.84 -19.53 -24.59
N LEU A 301 10.04 -20.32 -23.89
CA LEU A 301 10.24 -21.77 -23.72
C LEU A 301 9.86 -22.59 -24.97
N THR A 302 8.94 -22.09 -25.79
CA THR A 302 8.34 -22.83 -26.91
C THR A 302 8.99 -22.51 -28.26
N LEU A 303 9.31 -21.24 -28.52
CA LEU A 303 9.84 -20.78 -29.80
C LEU A 303 11.14 -21.50 -30.22
N PRO A 304 12.12 -21.80 -29.33
CA PRO A 304 13.32 -22.53 -29.72
C PRO A 304 13.05 -23.92 -30.30
N GLU A 305 12.01 -24.63 -29.81
CA GLU A 305 11.64 -25.94 -30.37
C GLU A 305 10.92 -25.80 -31.71
N LEU A 306 10.03 -24.80 -31.81
CA LEU A 306 9.21 -24.61 -33.01
C LEU A 306 9.96 -23.93 -34.17
N ALA A 307 11.09 -23.26 -33.90
CA ALA A 307 11.87 -22.53 -34.91
C ALA A 307 12.36 -23.43 -36.07
N GLY A 308 12.51 -24.73 -35.85
CA GLY A 308 12.86 -25.71 -36.89
C GLY A 308 11.69 -26.47 -37.50
N ARG A 309 10.43 -26.17 -37.13
CA ARG A 309 9.23 -26.95 -37.50
C ARG A 309 8.23 -26.14 -38.31
N GLY A 310 8.57 -25.81 -39.55
CA GLY A 310 7.65 -25.18 -40.52
C GLY A 310 7.04 -23.87 -40.00
N THR A 311 5.72 -23.72 -40.14
CA THR A 311 4.97 -22.51 -39.72
C THR A 311 4.57 -22.49 -38.25
N GLY A 312 4.83 -23.56 -37.48
CA GLY A 312 4.32 -23.72 -36.11
C GLY A 312 4.75 -22.60 -35.15
N ALA A 313 6.00 -22.13 -35.24
CA ALA A 313 6.47 -20.99 -34.44
C ALA A 313 5.72 -19.69 -34.78
N ALA A 314 5.51 -19.44 -36.07
CA ALA A 314 4.81 -18.25 -36.54
C ALA A 314 3.32 -18.27 -36.18
N GLU A 315 2.69 -19.45 -36.19
CA GLU A 315 1.29 -19.62 -35.82
C GLU A 315 1.05 -19.38 -34.32
N VAL A 316 1.85 -20.00 -33.44
CA VAL A 316 1.77 -19.78 -31.99
C VAL A 316 2.03 -18.32 -31.66
N LEU A 317 3.06 -17.73 -32.27
CA LEU A 317 3.39 -16.32 -32.08
C LEU A 317 2.24 -15.40 -32.56
N ALA A 318 1.64 -15.66 -33.72
CA ALA A 318 0.54 -14.87 -34.25
C ALA A 318 -0.73 -14.96 -33.38
N ARG A 319 -1.09 -16.16 -32.91
CA ARG A 319 -2.23 -16.38 -32.02
C ARG A 319 -2.05 -15.65 -30.69
N PHE A 320 -0.89 -15.83 -30.04
CA PHE A 320 -0.59 -15.12 -28.81
C PHE A 320 -0.56 -13.61 -29.02
N SER A 321 0.09 -13.12 -30.09
CA SER A 321 0.14 -11.69 -30.40
C SER A 321 -1.24 -11.08 -30.68
N GLY A 322 -2.21 -11.86 -31.16
CA GLY A 322 -3.60 -11.43 -31.31
C GLY A 322 -4.27 -11.19 -29.95
N VAL A 323 -4.13 -12.15 -29.03
CA VAL A 323 -4.67 -12.07 -27.67
C VAL A 323 -3.95 -11.02 -26.82
N ALA A 324 -2.63 -10.88 -26.97
CA ALA A 324 -1.80 -9.95 -26.22
C ALA A 324 -2.23 -8.49 -26.39
N ALA A 325 -2.77 -8.10 -27.56
CA ALA A 325 -3.31 -6.77 -27.76
C ALA A 325 -4.55 -6.49 -26.91
N GLY A 326 -5.44 -7.48 -26.77
CA GLY A 326 -6.61 -7.39 -25.89
C GLY A 326 -6.21 -7.37 -24.42
N ILE A 327 -5.25 -8.21 -24.02
CA ILE A 327 -4.68 -8.22 -22.66
C ILE A 327 -4.08 -6.85 -22.31
N LEU A 328 -3.32 -6.26 -23.23
CA LEU A 328 -2.74 -4.94 -23.01
C LEU A 328 -3.82 -3.86 -22.83
N ALA A 329 -4.89 -3.92 -23.63
CA ALA A 329 -6.01 -2.99 -23.46
C ALA A 329 -6.68 -3.14 -22.09
N VAL A 330 -6.90 -4.38 -21.63
CA VAL A 330 -7.42 -4.66 -20.28
C VAL A 330 -6.47 -4.09 -19.22
N LEU A 331 -5.17 -4.36 -19.30
CA LEU A 331 -4.18 -3.87 -18.33
C LEU A 331 -4.12 -2.34 -18.25
N VAL A 332 -4.19 -1.67 -19.40
CA VAL A 332 -4.18 -0.19 -19.44
C VAL A 332 -5.47 0.35 -18.82
N VAL A 333 -6.63 -0.19 -19.19
CA VAL A 333 -7.92 0.27 -18.67
C VAL A 333 -7.99 0.01 -17.16
N THR A 334 -7.81 -1.23 -16.72
CA THR A 334 -7.90 -1.58 -15.30
C THR A 334 -6.82 -0.91 -14.47
N GLY A 335 -5.59 -0.82 -15.00
CA GLY A 335 -4.48 -0.12 -14.35
C GLY A 335 -4.74 1.38 -14.21
N SER A 336 -5.36 2.03 -15.20
CA SER A 336 -5.72 3.46 -15.12
C SER A 336 -6.81 3.71 -14.09
N VAL A 337 -7.82 2.83 -14.04
CA VAL A 337 -8.89 2.90 -13.03
C VAL A 337 -8.30 2.74 -11.63
N LEU A 338 -7.47 1.72 -11.40
CA LEU A 338 -6.81 1.52 -10.10
C LEU A 338 -5.91 2.71 -9.75
N ALA A 339 -5.05 3.17 -10.68
CA ALA A 339 -4.15 4.30 -10.48
C ALA A 339 -4.89 5.56 -10.02
N TRP A 340 -5.96 5.94 -10.72
CA TRP A 340 -6.72 7.14 -10.35
C TRP A 340 -7.40 7.00 -9.00
N ARG A 341 -7.93 5.82 -8.68
CA ARG A 341 -8.58 5.59 -7.39
C ARG A 341 -7.59 5.73 -6.24
N PHE A 342 -6.36 5.23 -6.37
CA PHE A 342 -5.38 5.33 -5.30
C PHE A 342 -4.68 6.70 -5.22
N VAL A 343 -4.47 7.36 -6.36
CA VAL A 343 -3.72 8.64 -6.39
C VAL A 343 -4.64 9.86 -6.25
N GLY A 344 -5.86 9.80 -6.79
CA GLY A 344 -6.92 10.80 -6.63
C GLY A 344 -6.68 12.18 -7.27
N SER A 345 -5.43 12.54 -7.59
CA SER A 345 -5.06 13.87 -8.08
C SER A 345 -3.75 13.88 -8.89
N TRP A 346 -3.54 14.94 -9.68
CA TRP A 346 -2.28 15.12 -10.40
C TRP A 346 -1.09 15.41 -9.46
N ASP A 347 -1.30 16.18 -8.40
CA ASP A 347 -0.26 16.45 -7.40
C ASP A 347 0.10 15.17 -6.64
N GLY A 348 -0.88 14.32 -6.32
CA GLY A 348 -0.62 12.98 -5.77
C GLY A 348 0.28 12.12 -6.68
N LEU A 349 0.15 12.26 -7.99
CA LEU A 349 0.92 11.47 -8.97
C LEU A 349 2.39 11.90 -9.05
N THR A 350 2.66 13.20 -8.98
CA THR A 350 4.03 13.74 -9.15
C THR A 350 4.72 14.07 -7.82
N GLY A 351 3.94 14.37 -6.79
CA GLY A 351 4.38 14.88 -5.50
C GLY A 351 4.61 13.82 -4.42
N THR A 352 4.13 12.57 -4.62
CA THR A 352 4.26 11.50 -3.62
C THR A 352 5.23 10.41 -4.03
N GLY A 353 5.82 9.71 -3.06
CA GLY A 353 6.68 8.55 -3.34
C GLY A 353 5.92 7.40 -4.03
N TYR A 354 4.63 7.24 -3.72
CA TYR A 354 3.76 6.28 -4.42
C TYR A 354 3.55 6.66 -5.89
N GLY A 355 3.18 7.92 -6.15
CA GLY A 355 2.97 8.45 -7.49
C GLY A 355 4.22 8.32 -8.37
N GLN A 356 5.40 8.59 -7.81
CA GLN A 356 6.69 8.43 -8.50
C GLN A 356 6.98 6.97 -8.87
N LEU A 357 6.73 6.02 -7.96
CA LEU A 357 6.86 4.59 -8.26
C LEU A 357 5.86 4.13 -9.31
N LEU A 358 4.65 4.70 -9.31
CA LEU A 358 3.63 4.42 -10.32
C LEU A 358 4.05 4.95 -11.69
N LEU A 359 4.59 6.17 -11.75
CA LEU A 359 5.18 6.73 -12.97
C LEU A 359 6.34 5.87 -13.49
N LEU A 360 7.19 5.36 -12.59
CA LEU A 360 8.24 4.41 -12.96
C LEU A 360 7.63 3.12 -13.56
N LYS A 361 6.60 2.54 -12.92
CA LYS A 361 5.88 1.36 -13.44
C LYS A 361 5.31 1.62 -14.83
N ILE A 362 4.68 2.78 -15.04
CA ILE A 362 4.13 3.20 -16.34
C ILE A 362 5.26 3.33 -17.38
N GLY A 363 6.39 3.95 -17.03
CA GLY A 363 7.55 4.09 -17.90
C GLY A 363 8.13 2.74 -18.33
N VAL A 364 8.33 1.81 -17.39
CA VAL A 364 8.82 0.45 -17.67
C VAL A 364 7.81 -0.33 -18.53
N ALA A 365 6.51 -0.21 -18.25
CA ALA A 365 5.47 -0.83 -19.07
C ALA A 365 5.43 -0.25 -20.49
N ALA A 366 5.57 1.07 -20.65
CA ALA A 366 5.63 1.73 -21.95
C ALA A 366 6.85 1.27 -22.77
N LEU A 367 8.00 1.07 -22.12
CA LEU A 367 9.19 0.48 -22.74
C LEU A 367 8.90 -0.94 -23.25
N ALA A 368 8.27 -1.79 -22.43
CA ALA A 368 7.90 -3.15 -22.84
C ALA A 368 6.95 -3.14 -24.05
N VAL A 369 5.96 -2.26 -24.06
CA VAL A 369 5.02 -2.07 -25.18
C VAL A 369 5.76 -1.57 -26.43
N GLY A 370 6.72 -0.66 -26.29
CA GLY A 370 7.55 -0.17 -27.39
C GLY A 370 8.37 -1.28 -28.05
N ILE A 371 8.98 -2.16 -27.25
CA ILE A 371 9.71 -3.34 -27.76
C ILE A 371 8.74 -4.31 -28.47
N ALA A 372 7.57 -4.57 -27.87
CA ALA A 372 6.54 -5.43 -28.47
C ALA A 372 6.00 -4.88 -29.80
N ALA A 373 5.79 -3.57 -29.88
CA ALA A 373 5.37 -2.91 -31.12
C ALA A 373 6.47 -2.99 -32.20
N TRP A 374 7.73 -2.76 -31.84
CA TRP A 374 8.86 -2.94 -32.76
C TRP A 374 8.92 -4.37 -33.28
N ASN A 375 8.79 -5.36 -32.40
CA ASN A 375 8.79 -6.76 -32.78
C ASN A 375 7.65 -7.12 -33.74
N ARG A 376 6.45 -6.63 -33.46
CA ARG A 376 5.26 -6.88 -34.28
C ARG A 376 5.33 -6.21 -35.65
N PHE A 377 5.72 -4.93 -35.71
CA PHE A 377 5.57 -4.12 -36.93
C PHE A 377 6.85 -4.01 -37.75
N ARG A 378 8.02 -4.24 -37.16
CA ARG A 378 9.31 -4.11 -37.85
C ARG A 378 10.02 -5.45 -37.97
N LEU A 379 10.15 -6.21 -36.88
CA LEU A 379 10.93 -7.45 -36.90
C LEU A 379 10.16 -8.61 -37.58
N LEU A 380 8.91 -8.86 -37.19
CA LEU A 380 8.12 -9.98 -37.70
C LEU A 380 7.89 -9.92 -39.22
N PRO A 381 7.56 -8.77 -39.86
CA PRO A 381 7.45 -8.68 -41.31
C PRO A 381 8.78 -8.94 -42.03
N ARG A 382 9.92 -8.51 -41.46
CA ARG A 382 11.26 -8.77 -42.02
C ARG A 382 11.60 -10.26 -42.00
N VAL A 383 11.29 -10.96 -40.91
CA VAL A 383 11.49 -12.41 -40.82
C VAL A 383 10.56 -13.17 -41.78
N ARG A 384 9.30 -12.74 -41.93
CA ARG A 384 8.35 -13.33 -42.89
C ARG A 384 8.79 -13.16 -44.36
N ARG A 385 9.41 -12.03 -44.69
CA ARG A 385 9.92 -11.73 -46.04
C ARG A 385 11.26 -12.42 -46.34
N ALA A 386 11.95 -12.99 -45.35
CA ALA A 386 13.21 -13.67 -45.56
C ALA A 386 12.99 -15.01 -46.29
N SER A 387 13.49 -15.11 -47.52
CA SER A 387 13.32 -16.30 -48.38
C SER A 387 14.36 -17.40 -48.10
N ARG A 388 15.52 -17.06 -47.52
CA ARG A 388 16.63 -17.99 -47.29
C ARG A 388 16.63 -18.57 -45.87
N GLU A 389 16.85 -19.87 -45.76
CA GLU A 389 16.92 -20.67 -44.51
C GLU A 389 17.87 -20.07 -43.43
N PRO A 390 19.10 -19.65 -43.76
CA PRO A 390 20.00 -19.00 -42.78
C PRO A 390 19.45 -17.67 -42.25
N ALA A 391 18.82 -16.87 -43.12
CA ALA A 391 18.21 -15.59 -42.74
C ALA A 391 16.96 -15.79 -41.87
N ARG A 392 16.18 -16.84 -42.13
CA ARG A 392 15.04 -17.24 -41.27
C ARG A 392 15.50 -17.67 -39.87
N ARG A 393 16.56 -18.48 -39.77
CA ARG A 393 17.14 -18.89 -38.49
C ARG A 393 17.71 -17.72 -37.68
N SER A 394 18.43 -16.80 -38.32
CA SER A 394 18.94 -15.59 -37.66
C SER A 394 17.82 -14.65 -37.22
N GLY A 395 16.78 -14.49 -38.06
CA GLY A 395 15.57 -13.75 -37.71
C GLY A 395 14.82 -14.35 -36.53
N ALA A 396 14.64 -15.67 -36.49
CA ALA A 396 14.04 -16.38 -35.37
C ALA A 396 14.86 -16.21 -34.08
N ARG A 397 16.20 -16.26 -34.14
CA ARG A 397 17.07 -16.00 -32.98
C ARG A 397 16.95 -14.57 -32.45
N LEU A 398 16.85 -13.58 -33.34
CA LEU A 398 16.61 -12.18 -32.97
C LEU A 398 15.24 -12.01 -32.29
N VAL A 399 14.19 -12.64 -32.83
CA VAL A 399 12.86 -12.66 -32.19
C VAL A 399 12.94 -13.30 -30.81
N THR A 400 13.59 -14.46 -30.66
CA THR A 400 13.74 -15.11 -29.35
C THR A 400 14.52 -14.25 -28.35
N ARG A 401 15.61 -13.60 -28.78
CA ARG A 401 16.37 -12.68 -27.92
C ARG A 401 15.55 -11.47 -27.52
N SER A 402 14.75 -10.92 -28.43
CA SER A 402 13.90 -9.79 -28.13
C SER A 402 12.73 -10.17 -27.21
N VAL A 403 12.12 -11.34 -27.39
CA VAL A 403 11.10 -11.88 -26.47
C VAL A 403 11.69 -12.14 -25.09
N ALA A 404 12.93 -12.62 -25.01
CA ALA A 404 13.62 -12.77 -23.74
C ALA A 404 13.91 -11.41 -23.06
N ALA A 405 14.28 -10.39 -23.84
CA ALA A 405 14.43 -9.03 -23.34
C ALA A 405 13.09 -8.44 -22.86
N GLU A 406 11.98 -8.66 -23.58
CA GLU A 406 10.63 -8.28 -23.14
C GLU A 406 10.23 -8.96 -21.83
N ALA A 407 10.52 -10.26 -21.70
CA ALA A 407 10.27 -11.00 -20.46
C ALA A 407 11.10 -10.45 -19.29
N ALA A 408 12.35 -10.04 -19.52
CA ALA A 408 13.19 -9.41 -18.50
C ALA A 408 12.66 -8.02 -18.07
N VAL A 409 12.21 -7.20 -19.01
CA VAL A 409 11.58 -5.91 -18.70
C VAL A 409 10.29 -6.13 -17.91
N LEU A 410 9.53 -7.18 -18.19
CA LEU A 410 8.35 -7.54 -17.42
C LEU A 410 8.62 -7.99 -16.01
N VAL A 411 9.70 -8.75 -15.80
CA VAL A 411 10.18 -9.05 -14.44
C VAL A 411 10.45 -7.73 -13.72
N ALA A 412 11.05 -6.73 -14.36
CA ALA A 412 11.21 -5.40 -13.76
C ALA A 412 9.87 -4.72 -13.46
N VAL A 413 8.84 -4.80 -14.34
CA VAL A 413 7.48 -4.29 -14.05
C VAL A 413 6.89 -4.96 -12.81
N VAL A 414 6.98 -6.28 -12.70
CA VAL A 414 6.47 -7.05 -11.55
C VAL A 414 7.23 -6.67 -10.27
N LEU A 415 8.56 -6.53 -10.34
CA LEU A 415 9.37 -6.09 -9.21
C LEU A 415 8.97 -4.69 -8.75
N VAL A 416 8.89 -3.70 -9.66
CA VAL A 416 8.44 -2.33 -9.34
C VAL A 416 7.02 -2.34 -8.78
N THR A 417 6.14 -3.20 -9.30
CA THR A 417 4.78 -3.37 -8.76
C THR A 417 4.80 -3.91 -7.33
N GLY A 418 5.72 -4.82 -7.00
CA GLY A 418 5.91 -5.29 -5.63
C GLY A 418 6.18 -4.14 -4.66
N PHE A 419 7.11 -3.25 -5.00
CA PHE A 419 7.40 -2.07 -4.18
C PHE A 419 6.19 -1.12 -4.06
N LEU A 420 5.33 -1.03 -5.06
CA LEU A 420 4.11 -0.23 -5.00
C LEU A 420 3.05 -0.81 -4.06
N VAL A 421 2.94 -2.13 -3.97
CA VAL A 421 1.93 -2.80 -3.14
C VAL A 421 2.20 -2.61 -1.64
N ASP A 422 3.47 -2.46 -1.25
CA ASP A 422 3.86 -2.29 0.16
C ASP A 422 4.08 -0.82 0.55
N ARG A 423 3.78 0.14 -0.34
CA ARG A 423 3.85 1.57 -0.06
C ARG A 423 2.45 2.14 0.05
N SER A 424 2.18 2.87 1.12
CA SER A 424 0.99 3.69 1.24
C SER A 424 0.97 4.76 0.12
N PRO A 425 -0.19 4.99 -0.54
CA PRO A 425 -0.37 6.16 -1.42
C PRO A 425 -0.02 7.47 -0.71
N GLU A 426 -0.29 7.53 0.59
CA GLU A 426 0.12 8.60 1.47
C GLU A 426 1.51 8.31 2.04
N GLY A 427 2.50 8.59 1.21
CA GLY A 427 3.92 8.50 1.53
C GLY A 427 4.62 9.80 1.15
N SER A 428 4.14 10.92 1.68
CA SER A 428 4.88 12.16 1.97
C SER A 428 3.87 13.26 2.32
N VAL A 429 3.81 13.63 3.60
CA VAL A 429 3.85 15.03 4.06
C VAL A 429 3.51 16.03 2.94
N ALA A 430 2.30 16.61 2.96
CA ALA A 430 1.97 17.79 2.18
C ALA A 430 3.17 18.75 2.23
N ARG A 431 3.63 19.23 1.06
CA ARG A 431 4.83 20.10 0.87
C ARG A 431 5.15 20.87 2.16
N ALA A 432 6.14 20.39 2.92
CA ALA A 432 6.65 21.14 4.04
C ALA A 432 7.32 22.40 3.47
N ALA A 433 6.61 23.53 3.49
CA ALA A 433 7.25 24.81 3.28
C ALA A 433 8.21 25.03 4.46
N SER A 434 9.51 25.19 4.18
CA SER A 434 10.52 25.46 5.19
C SER A 434 10.47 26.93 5.60
N ALA A 435 10.57 27.17 6.92
CA ALA A 435 10.49 28.49 7.52
C ALA A 435 11.66 29.40 7.09
N GLY A 436 11.38 30.70 6.94
CA GLY A 436 12.41 31.74 6.92
C GLY A 436 12.74 32.16 8.35
N THR A 437 14.02 32.23 8.69
CA THR A 437 14.52 32.60 10.02
C THR A 437 14.23 34.08 10.34
N GLY A 438 13.16 34.33 11.10
CA GLY A 438 12.96 35.58 11.83
C GLY A 438 13.61 35.47 13.20
N GLY A 439 14.57 36.36 13.50
CA GLY A 439 15.24 36.39 14.80
C GLY A 439 14.25 36.61 15.94
N GLY A 440 14.22 35.68 16.90
CA GLY A 440 13.40 35.75 18.11
C GLY A 440 12.32 34.69 18.17
N GLY A 441 12.70 33.44 18.41
CA GLY A 441 11.83 32.34 18.87
C GLY A 441 10.55 32.00 18.08
N VAL A 442 10.31 32.65 16.95
CA VAL A 442 9.11 32.54 16.12
C VAL A 442 9.52 32.11 14.72
N GLN A 443 8.97 30.99 14.27
CA GLN A 443 9.12 30.46 12.92
C GLN A 443 7.90 30.81 12.08
N THR A 444 8.12 31.40 10.90
CA THR A 444 7.04 31.72 9.97
C THR A 444 7.10 30.80 8.76
N VAL A 445 6.02 30.05 8.53
CA VAL A 445 5.84 29.15 7.39
C VAL A 445 4.75 29.74 6.50
N ARG A 446 5.09 29.99 5.23
CA ARG A 446 4.11 30.47 4.23
C ARG A 446 3.60 29.28 3.44
N LEU A 447 2.29 29.07 3.48
CA LEU A 447 1.57 28.14 2.64
C LEU A 447 0.86 28.92 1.52
N GLU A 448 0.23 28.22 0.58
CA GLU A 448 -0.41 28.83 -0.61
C GLU A 448 -1.49 29.85 -0.22
N ASP A 449 -2.35 29.49 0.75
CA ASP A 449 -3.51 30.31 1.14
C ASP A 449 -3.45 30.86 2.57
N VAL A 450 -2.45 30.48 3.37
CA VAL A 450 -2.30 30.93 4.77
C VAL A 450 -0.83 31.09 5.18
N VAL A 451 -0.61 31.93 6.19
CA VAL A 451 0.67 32.11 6.88
C VAL A 451 0.54 31.58 8.29
N VAL A 452 1.41 30.63 8.63
CA VAL A 452 1.47 30.01 9.96
C VAL A 452 2.68 30.56 10.69
N ARG A 453 2.48 31.17 11.85
CA ARG A 453 3.55 31.57 12.76
C ARG A 453 3.53 30.67 13.98
N ALA A 454 4.59 29.90 14.17
CA ALA A 454 4.77 29.07 15.35
C ALA A 454 5.81 29.70 16.27
N ALA A 455 5.48 29.89 17.54
CA ALA A 455 6.39 30.41 18.56
C ALA A 455 6.54 29.37 19.67
N LEU A 456 7.77 29.15 20.13
CA LEU A 456 8.06 28.29 21.27
C LEU A 456 8.82 29.12 22.29
N SER A 457 8.36 29.14 23.55
CA SER A 457 8.98 29.91 24.63
C SER A 457 8.93 29.14 25.95
N PRO A 458 10.01 29.07 26.75
CA PRO A 458 11.28 29.80 26.62
C PRO A 458 12.35 29.14 25.71
N GLN A 459 12.06 28.01 25.06
CA GLN A 459 13.03 27.20 24.30
C GLN A 459 14.12 26.58 25.17
N ALA A 460 13.73 26.15 26.37
CA ALA A 460 14.60 25.44 27.30
C ALA A 460 14.05 24.04 27.60
N VAL A 461 14.90 23.14 28.09
CA VAL A 461 14.46 21.85 28.63
C VAL A 461 13.45 22.10 29.76
N GLY A 462 12.34 21.36 29.76
CA GLY A 462 11.23 21.52 30.69
C GLY A 462 9.99 22.17 30.04
N PRO A 463 9.14 22.84 30.82
CA PRO A 463 7.86 23.37 30.33
C PRO A 463 8.05 24.55 29.35
N ASN A 464 7.40 24.45 28.20
CA ASN A 464 7.35 25.45 27.15
C ASN A 464 5.89 25.72 26.75
N THR A 465 5.65 26.91 26.23
CA THR A 465 4.38 27.27 25.57
C THR A 465 4.60 27.32 24.07
N LEU A 466 3.87 26.50 23.34
CA LEU A 466 3.76 26.54 21.89
C LEU A 466 2.58 27.45 21.52
N THR A 467 2.84 28.52 20.75
CA THR A 467 1.80 29.41 20.21
C THR A 467 1.77 29.29 18.69
N ILE A 468 0.60 29.00 18.12
CA ILE A 468 0.36 28.93 16.69
C ILE A 468 -0.58 30.06 16.28
N GLU A 469 -0.15 30.90 15.36
CA GLU A 469 -0.99 31.90 14.70
C GLU A 469 -1.20 31.54 13.24
N VAL A 470 -2.45 31.59 12.78
CA VAL A 470 -2.87 31.31 11.42
C VAL A 470 -3.54 32.57 10.88
N ALA A 471 -2.94 33.15 9.84
CA ALA A 471 -3.42 34.35 9.17
C ALA A 471 -3.51 34.12 7.65
N ASP A 472 -4.30 34.93 6.96
CA ASP A 472 -4.23 35.00 5.50
C ASP A 472 -2.90 35.67 5.04
N PRO A 473 -2.55 35.62 3.73
CA PRO A 473 -1.34 36.24 3.20
C PRO A 473 -1.28 37.78 3.35
N THR A 474 -2.42 38.43 3.60
CA THR A 474 -2.55 39.87 3.81
C THR A 474 -2.47 40.29 5.29
N GLY A 475 -2.43 39.31 6.21
CA GLY A 475 -2.34 39.51 7.66
C GLY A 475 -3.69 39.55 8.40
N GLY A 476 -4.80 39.27 7.72
CA GLY A 476 -6.12 39.12 8.33
C GLY A 476 -6.35 37.72 8.93
N PRO A 477 -7.48 37.51 9.65
CA PRO A 477 -7.83 36.19 10.15
C PRO A 477 -8.04 35.22 8.98
N ALA A 478 -7.35 34.08 9.01
CA ALA A 478 -7.57 33.02 8.03
C ALA A 478 -9.03 32.54 8.05
N GLY A 479 -9.50 31.94 6.95
CA GLY A 479 -10.83 31.31 6.88
C GLY A 479 -11.08 30.29 8.01
N THR A 480 -12.32 29.86 8.21
CA THR A 480 -12.68 28.97 9.33
C THR A 480 -11.88 27.67 9.31
N VAL A 481 -10.88 27.59 10.20
CA VAL A 481 -10.12 26.35 10.45
C VAL A 481 -11.03 25.40 11.22
N GLN A 482 -11.43 24.30 10.59
CA GLN A 482 -12.30 23.27 11.17
C GLN A 482 -11.58 22.42 12.21
N SER A 483 -10.29 22.12 11.99
CA SER A 483 -9.44 21.48 12.99
C SER A 483 -7.98 21.88 12.85
N LEU A 484 -7.29 21.99 13.99
CA LEU A 484 -5.89 22.36 14.10
C LEU A 484 -5.20 21.45 15.11
N SER A 485 -4.08 20.84 14.73
CA SER A 485 -3.26 20.05 15.64
C SER A 485 -1.78 20.28 15.38
N ALA A 486 -0.94 20.12 16.39
CA ALA A 486 0.51 20.25 16.23
C ALA A 486 1.21 18.97 16.72
N ARG A 487 1.96 18.28 15.88
CA ARG A 487 2.85 17.21 16.31
C ARG A 487 4.21 17.76 16.68
N VAL A 488 4.76 17.38 17.83
CA VAL A 488 6.07 17.85 18.30
C VAL A 488 7.04 16.66 18.39
N SER A 489 8.18 16.74 17.71
CA SER A 489 9.16 15.64 17.67
C SER A 489 10.59 16.17 17.53
N SER A 490 11.60 15.39 17.91
CA SER A 490 13.02 15.56 17.63
C SER A 490 13.54 14.38 16.82
N GLU A 491 14.84 14.30 16.58
CA GLU A 491 15.47 13.12 15.95
C GLU A 491 15.39 11.87 16.85
N GLU A 492 15.38 12.06 18.17
CA GLU A 492 15.45 10.97 19.15
C GLU A 492 14.11 10.71 19.87
N LEU A 493 13.18 11.67 19.87
CA LEU A 493 11.96 11.65 20.69
C LEU A 493 10.76 12.20 19.92
N ASP A 494 9.63 11.48 19.94
CA ASP A 494 8.37 11.96 19.37
C ASP A 494 7.37 12.17 20.49
N LEU A 495 6.94 13.42 20.71
CA LEU A 495 5.93 13.77 21.71
C LEU A 495 4.50 13.60 21.17
N GLY A 496 4.35 13.20 19.90
CA GLY A 496 3.05 13.00 19.29
C GLY A 496 2.29 14.30 19.09
N THR A 497 0.97 14.18 18.92
CA THR A 497 0.08 15.30 18.63
C THR A 497 -0.26 16.05 19.92
N VAL A 498 0.11 17.32 19.98
CA VAL A 498 -0.24 18.25 21.04
C VAL A 498 -1.54 18.99 20.67
N PRO A 499 -2.57 18.94 21.54
CA PRO A 499 -3.82 19.66 21.34
C PRO A 499 -3.61 21.16 21.53
N LEU A 500 -4.13 21.95 20.60
CA LEU A 500 -4.02 23.40 20.62
C LEU A 500 -5.31 24.01 21.17
N ALA A 501 -5.22 24.75 22.28
CA ALA A 501 -6.33 25.49 22.85
C ALA A 501 -6.53 26.80 22.07
N PHE A 502 -7.78 27.10 21.70
CA PHE A 502 -8.12 28.40 21.10
C PHE A 502 -7.88 29.52 22.12
N ALA A 503 -7.04 30.50 21.76
CA ALA A 503 -6.73 31.65 22.60
C ALA A 503 -7.42 32.93 22.09
N ALA A 504 -7.39 33.16 20.77
CA ALA A 504 -8.05 34.27 20.10
C ALA A 504 -8.26 33.94 18.62
N ALA A 505 -8.95 34.79 17.86
CA ALA A 505 -9.15 34.59 16.42
C ALA A 505 -7.83 34.31 15.70
N GLY A 506 -7.68 33.11 15.13
CA GLY A 506 -6.47 32.65 14.45
C GLY A 506 -5.28 32.34 15.37
N ARG A 507 -5.38 32.46 16.71
CA ARG A 507 -4.30 32.19 17.67
C ARG A 507 -4.65 31.04 18.59
N TYR A 508 -3.75 30.08 18.68
CA TYR A 508 -3.89 28.87 19.47
C TYR A 508 -2.65 28.61 20.31
N THR A 509 -2.81 28.01 21.48
CA THR A 509 -1.70 27.78 22.42
C THR A 509 -1.74 26.36 22.98
N ALA A 510 -0.57 25.78 23.24
CA ALA A 510 -0.43 24.52 23.95
C ALA A 510 0.76 24.54 24.92
N SER A 511 0.61 23.86 26.05
CA SER A 511 1.71 23.59 26.96
C SER A 511 2.43 22.32 26.50
N VAL A 512 3.75 22.40 26.32
CA VAL A 512 4.60 21.30 25.86
C VAL A 512 5.79 21.16 26.79
N VAL A 513 6.06 19.97 27.29
CA VAL A 513 7.25 19.70 28.12
C VAL A 513 8.31 19.05 27.24
N LEU A 514 9.47 19.71 27.10
CA LEU A 514 10.55 19.26 26.24
C LEU A 514 11.62 18.56 27.10
N PRO A 515 11.78 17.22 26.98
CA PRO A 515 12.63 16.45 27.89
C PRO A 515 14.13 16.53 27.56
N ALA A 516 14.51 17.10 26.41
CA ALA A 516 15.90 17.15 25.96
C ALA A 516 16.18 18.43 25.17
N ALA A 517 17.44 18.88 25.24
CA ALA A 517 17.96 19.94 24.40
C ALA A 517 18.17 19.44 22.96
N GLY A 518 18.29 20.37 22.01
CA GLY A 518 18.53 20.05 20.60
C GLY A 518 17.45 20.55 19.66
N ALA A 519 17.42 20.00 18.44
CA ALA A 519 16.48 20.40 17.40
C ALA A 519 15.12 19.73 17.60
N TRP A 520 14.07 20.55 17.68
CA TRP A 520 12.68 20.14 17.81
C TRP A 520 11.89 20.63 16.61
N ARG A 521 11.14 19.72 16.01
CA ARG A 521 10.24 19.94 14.89
C ARG A 521 8.81 20.00 15.39
N VAL A 522 8.08 21.03 14.97
CA VAL A 522 6.64 21.19 15.20
C VAL A 522 5.94 21.14 13.85
N GLN A 523 5.11 20.12 13.64
CA GLN A 523 4.30 19.94 12.45
C GLN A 523 2.86 20.35 12.74
N VAL A 524 2.43 21.48 12.21
CA VAL A 524 1.07 22.01 12.36
C VAL A 524 0.21 21.52 11.21
N SER A 525 -0.82 20.74 11.53
CA SER A 525 -1.84 20.29 10.58
C SER A 525 -3.06 21.20 10.66
N LEU A 526 -3.44 21.78 9.53
CA LEU A 526 -4.57 22.67 9.35
C LEU A 526 -5.62 21.99 8.49
N ARG A 527 -6.90 22.08 8.86
CA ARG A 527 -8.01 21.63 8.04
C ARG A 527 -9.01 22.76 7.86
N PHE A 528 -9.31 23.11 6.60
CA PHE A 528 -10.27 24.17 6.24
C PHE A 528 -11.62 23.60 5.78
N GLY A 529 -11.66 22.33 5.39
CA GLY A 529 -12.87 21.64 4.91
C GLY A 529 -12.76 20.13 4.94
N GLU A 530 -13.75 19.43 4.39
CA GLU A 530 -13.77 17.97 4.25
C GLU A 530 -12.63 17.43 3.37
N PHE A 531 -12.17 18.24 2.41
CA PHE A 531 -11.20 17.86 1.38
C PHE A 531 -9.92 18.69 1.38
N GLU A 532 -9.78 19.65 2.29
CA GLU A 532 -8.72 20.65 2.27
C GLU A 532 -7.94 20.65 3.58
N SER A 533 -6.69 20.19 3.51
CA SER A 533 -5.73 20.21 4.61
C SER A 533 -4.38 20.75 4.17
N SER A 534 -3.65 21.36 5.10
CA SER A 534 -2.31 21.90 4.87
C SER A 534 -1.41 21.60 6.05
N LEU A 535 -0.12 21.43 5.79
CA LEU A 535 0.88 21.13 6.81
C LEU A 535 1.98 22.18 6.83
N ALA A 536 2.19 22.83 7.96
CA ALA A 536 3.32 23.73 8.19
C ALA A 536 4.33 23.06 9.13
N THR A 537 5.62 23.13 8.80
CA THR A 537 6.68 22.58 9.67
C THR A 537 7.59 23.70 10.16
N ALA A 538 7.68 23.86 11.48
CA ALA A 538 8.56 24.80 12.15
C ALA A 538 9.66 24.03 12.91
N GLU A 539 10.89 24.55 12.89
CA GLU A 539 12.01 23.97 13.64
C GLU A 539 12.51 24.96 14.69
N PHE A 540 12.72 24.46 15.91
CA PHE A 540 13.18 25.20 17.07
C PHE A 540 14.43 24.55 17.64
N THR A 541 15.34 25.35 18.18
CA THR A 541 16.51 24.86 18.92
C THR A 541 16.28 25.09 20.39
N VAL A 542 16.26 24.01 21.17
CA VAL A 542 16.06 24.06 22.63
C VAL A 542 17.41 23.99 23.31
N ALA A 543 17.69 24.97 24.17
CA ALA A 543 18.93 25.01 24.95
C ALA A 543 18.90 23.98 26.08
N ALA A 544 20.06 23.39 26.40
CA ALA A 544 20.26 22.70 27.66
C ALA A 544 20.20 23.76 28.77
N GLY A 545 19.20 23.66 29.63
CA GLY A 545 18.95 24.60 30.72
C GLY A 545 20.03 24.60 31.79
#